data_AF-A0A2C9LAQ3-F1
#
_entry.id   AF-A0A2C9LAQ3-F1
#
_cell.length_a   1.000
_cell.length_b   1.000
_cell.length_c   1.000
_cell.angle_alpha   90.00
_cell.angle_beta   90.00
_cell.angle_gamma   90.00
#
_symmetry.space_group_name_H-M   'P 1'
#
loop_
_entity.id
_entity.type
_entity.pdbx_description
1 polymer ?
#
loop_
_entity_poly.entity_id
_entity_poly.type
_entity_poly.pdbx_seq_one_letter_code
_entity_poly.pdbx_strand_id
1 'polypeptide(L)'
;MTALRLACWAVTLTIITATPLDDYVNAPDPNYGYRYLTSIQGPNFGVYLLNMTSQKWLTDAVTTTPVWWHVVAVTIPSKIEYTDTAFLWIGDHSSTYDITMEEQFIQTMTALAVSTGTVCGVIYQVPFQPIVFKDDPDSKSRVEDAIIAWTWRKFLDNGTNPEILLRLPMTKVNLKCFNLL
;
A
#
# COMPACT_ATOMS: atom_id res chain seq x y z
N MET A 1 54.28 38.64 -4.78
CA MET A 1 52.88 39.10 -4.80
C MET A 1 52.03 37.98 -5.37
N THR A 2 51.46 37.15 -4.50
CA THR A 2 50.72 35.93 -4.88
C THR A 2 49.24 36.21 -4.67
N ALA A 3 48.46 36.26 -5.75
CA ALA A 3 47.03 36.54 -5.70
C ALA A 3 46.26 35.27 -5.32
N LEU A 4 45.59 35.30 -4.17
CA LEU A 4 44.68 34.26 -3.70
C LEU A 4 43.36 34.38 -4.47
N ARG A 5 42.99 33.38 -5.27
CA ARG A 5 41.67 33.30 -5.90
C ARG A 5 40.72 32.52 -4.99
N LEU A 6 39.73 33.20 -4.40
CA LEU A 6 38.58 32.54 -3.81
C LEU A 6 37.67 32.02 -4.93
N ALA A 7 37.46 30.71 -4.97
CA ALA A 7 36.39 30.10 -5.75
C ALA A 7 35.13 30.05 -4.88
N CYS A 8 34.15 30.90 -5.18
CA CYS A 8 32.79 30.75 -4.65
C CYS A 8 32.09 29.64 -5.44
N TRP A 9 31.87 28.50 -4.78
CA TRP A 9 30.99 27.46 -5.31
C TRP A 9 29.55 27.87 -5.06
N ALA A 10 28.81 28.16 -6.12
CA ALA A 10 27.37 28.39 -6.03
C ALA A 10 26.69 27.04 -5.75
N VAL A 11 26.11 26.89 -4.56
CA VAL A 11 25.22 25.78 -4.26
C VAL A 11 23.86 26.09 -4.90
N THR A 12 23.57 25.43 -6.02
CA THR A 12 22.21 25.43 -6.57
C THR A 12 21.31 24.61 -5.66
N LEU A 13 20.37 25.27 -4.98
CA LEU A 13 19.28 24.60 -4.27
C LEU A 13 18.32 24.02 -5.32
N THR A 14 18.35 22.71 -5.51
CA THR A 14 17.32 22.01 -6.26
C THR A 14 16.08 21.92 -5.37
N ILE A 15 15.06 22.74 -5.64
CA ILE A 15 13.76 22.61 -4.97
C ILE A 15 13.09 21.37 -5.56
N ILE A 16 13.11 20.26 -4.82
CA ILE A 16 12.30 19.09 -5.15
C ILE A 16 10.85 19.45 -4.81
N THR A 17 10.03 19.68 -5.83
CA THR A 17 8.59 19.88 -5.65
C THR A 17 7.93 18.51 -5.52
N ALA A 18 7.41 18.20 -4.33
CA ALA A 18 6.60 17.00 -4.11
C ALA A 18 5.35 17.04 -5.01
N THR A 19 4.97 15.89 -5.55
CA THR A 19 3.70 15.73 -6.25
C THR A 19 2.57 15.45 -5.26
N PRO A 20 1.29 15.60 -5.64
CA PRO A 20 0.20 15.22 -4.74
C PRO A 20 0.23 13.74 -4.34
N LEU A 21 0.82 12.87 -5.16
CA LEU A 21 1.04 11.48 -4.78
C LEU A 21 2.09 11.37 -3.67
N ASP A 22 3.23 12.07 -3.82
CA ASP A 22 4.29 12.09 -2.80
C ASP A 22 3.77 12.62 -1.47
N ASP A 23 3.01 13.71 -1.49
CA ASP A 23 2.39 14.28 -0.29
C ASP A 23 1.43 13.27 0.37
N TYR A 24 0.59 12.63 -0.44
CA TYR A 24 -0.43 11.71 0.06
C TYR A 24 0.17 10.45 0.72
N VAL A 25 1.11 9.78 0.04
CA VAL A 25 1.69 8.51 0.52
C VAL A 25 2.54 8.70 1.77
N ASN A 26 3.20 9.85 1.89
CA ASN A 26 4.04 10.20 3.03
C ASN A 26 3.26 10.81 4.20
N ALA A 27 2.04 11.31 3.98
CA ALA A 27 1.20 11.82 5.06
C ALA A 27 0.98 10.76 6.16
N PRO A 28 1.20 11.09 7.45
CA PRO A 28 0.93 10.17 8.54
C PRO A 28 -0.57 9.87 8.64
N ASP A 29 -0.91 8.67 9.09
CA ASP A 29 -2.30 8.29 9.35
C ASP A 29 -2.38 7.63 10.73
N PRO A 30 -3.14 8.18 11.69
CA PRO A 30 -3.25 7.62 13.04
C PRO A 30 -3.97 6.26 13.08
N ASN A 31 -4.65 5.85 12.00
CA ASN A 31 -5.28 4.54 11.90
C ASN A 31 -4.29 3.45 11.49
N TYR A 32 -3.09 3.81 10.99
CA TYR A 32 -2.11 2.82 10.56
C TYR A 32 -1.67 1.94 11.74
N GLY A 33 -1.72 0.64 11.52
CA GLY A 33 -1.29 -0.35 12.50
C GLY A 33 -1.56 -1.76 11.99
N TYR A 34 -1.04 -2.76 12.69
CA TYR A 34 -1.27 -4.15 12.34
C TYR A 34 -1.42 -5.01 13.58
N ARG A 35 -2.06 -6.16 13.40
CA ARG A 35 -2.16 -7.21 14.40
C ARG A 35 -1.84 -8.56 13.78
N TYR A 36 -1.20 -9.41 14.57
CA TYR A 36 -0.96 -10.80 14.20
C TYR A 36 -2.27 -11.59 14.11
N LEU A 37 -2.39 -12.45 13.11
CA LEU A 37 -3.49 -13.40 12.96
C LEU A 37 -3.03 -14.82 13.26
N THR A 38 -2.08 -15.31 12.47
CA THR A 38 -1.57 -16.69 12.55
C THR A 38 -0.21 -16.82 11.87
N SER A 39 0.43 -17.97 12.01
CA SER A 39 1.66 -18.29 11.29
C SER A 39 1.78 -19.79 11.05
N ILE A 40 2.58 -20.12 10.04
CA ILE A 40 3.06 -21.48 9.78
C ILE A 40 4.59 -21.47 9.73
N GLN A 41 5.19 -22.53 10.22
CA GLN A 41 6.64 -22.75 10.13
C GLN A 41 6.89 -23.84 9.09
N GLY A 42 7.72 -23.53 8.11
CA GLY A 42 8.27 -24.50 7.17
C GLY A 42 9.70 -24.89 7.56
N PRO A 43 10.33 -25.79 6.78
CA PRO A 43 11.69 -26.24 7.08
C PRO A 43 12.73 -25.11 7.09
N ASN A 44 12.60 -24.14 6.19
CA ASN A 44 13.58 -23.05 5.98
C ASN A 44 12.91 -21.67 5.87
N PHE A 45 11.71 -21.51 6.43
CA PHE A 45 10.97 -20.25 6.43
C PHE A 45 9.88 -20.22 7.51
N GLY A 46 9.44 -19.01 7.87
CA GLY A 46 8.18 -18.78 8.57
C GLY A 46 7.27 -17.89 7.72
N VAL A 47 5.97 -18.19 7.70
CA VAL A 47 4.95 -17.31 7.09
C VAL A 47 4.08 -16.75 8.20
N TYR A 48 3.88 -15.44 8.20
CA TYR A 48 3.09 -14.71 9.18
C TYR A 48 1.94 -14.03 8.48
N LEU A 49 0.72 -14.26 8.96
CA LEU A 49 -0.47 -13.60 8.47
C LEU A 49 -0.83 -12.47 9.43
N LEU A 50 -0.94 -11.25 8.91
CA LEU A 50 -1.21 -10.03 9.63
C LEU A 50 -2.50 -9.39 9.11
N ASN A 51 -3.26 -8.73 9.98
CA ASN A 51 -4.30 -7.78 9.58
C ASN A 51 -3.74 -6.38 9.78
N MET A 52 -3.48 -5.67 8.69
CA MET A 52 -2.92 -4.33 8.66
C MET A 52 -4.02 -3.32 8.31
N THR A 53 -4.33 -2.41 9.22
CA THR A 53 -5.06 -1.18 8.88
C THR A 53 -4.07 -0.22 8.20
N SER A 54 -4.37 0.18 6.97
CA SER A 54 -3.45 0.99 6.16
C SER A 54 -3.64 2.48 6.37
N GLN A 55 -4.90 2.93 6.38
CA GLN A 55 -5.28 4.34 6.40
C GLN A 55 -6.79 4.53 6.61
N LYS A 56 -7.19 5.79 6.79
CA LYS A 56 -8.53 6.27 6.51
C LYS A 56 -8.53 7.02 5.17
N TRP A 57 -9.20 6.47 4.17
CA TRP A 57 -9.45 7.14 2.89
C TRP A 57 -10.82 7.82 2.89
N LEU A 58 -10.82 9.14 2.72
CA LEU A 58 -12.00 10.01 2.76
C LEU A 58 -12.73 9.92 4.12
N THR A 59 -13.97 10.40 4.17
CA THR A 59 -14.78 10.44 5.39
C THR A 59 -16.02 9.57 5.25
N ASP A 60 -16.64 9.27 6.39
CA ASP A 60 -17.91 8.52 6.47
C ASP A 60 -19.09 9.26 5.78
N ALA A 61 -18.92 10.57 5.53
CA ALA A 61 -19.86 11.37 4.75
C ALA A 61 -19.72 11.15 3.24
N VAL A 62 -18.59 10.61 2.77
CA VAL A 62 -18.30 10.37 1.36
C VAL A 62 -18.45 8.89 1.01
N THR A 63 -17.90 8.00 1.82
CA THR A 63 -17.92 6.54 1.57
C THR A 63 -18.48 5.78 2.76
N THR A 64 -18.99 4.57 2.53
CA THR A 64 -19.44 3.67 3.61
C THR A 64 -18.31 2.99 4.37
N THR A 65 -17.11 2.97 3.81
CA THR A 65 -15.96 2.18 4.30
C THR A 65 -14.67 2.99 4.21
N PRO A 66 -14.52 4.07 5.02
CA PRO A 66 -13.35 4.94 4.90
C PRO A 66 -12.11 4.35 5.57
N VAL A 67 -12.22 3.52 6.62
CA VAL A 67 -11.06 2.86 7.24
C VAL A 67 -10.75 1.57 6.50
N TRP A 68 -9.52 1.45 5.99
CA TRP A 68 -9.09 0.35 5.14
C TRP A 68 -8.18 -0.60 5.90
N TRP A 69 -8.44 -1.89 5.79
CA TRP A 69 -7.63 -2.96 6.36
C TRP A 69 -7.34 -4.04 5.33
N HIS A 70 -6.23 -4.74 5.51
CA HIS A 70 -5.69 -5.68 4.54
C HIS A 70 -5.11 -6.89 5.26
N VAL A 71 -5.32 -8.08 4.71
CA VAL A 71 -4.53 -9.24 5.10
C VAL A 71 -3.19 -9.18 4.37
N VAL A 72 -2.11 -9.31 5.14
CA VAL A 72 -0.74 -9.33 4.64
C VAL A 72 -0.09 -10.64 5.07
N ALA A 73 0.39 -11.42 4.11
CA ALA A 73 1.27 -12.55 4.36
C ALA A 73 2.72 -12.09 4.25
N VAL A 74 3.53 -12.38 5.26
CA VAL A 74 4.98 -12.10 5.27
C VAL A 74 5.71 -13.42 5.37
N THR A 75 6.47 -13.76 4.34
CA THR A 75 7.36 -14.93 4.36
C THR A 75 8.80 -14.49 4.64
N ILE A 76 9.34 -15.01 5.74
CA ILE A 76 10.71 -14.77 6.20
C ILE A 76 11.51 -16.06 5.98
N PRO A 77 12.51 -16.08 5.09
CA PRO A 77 13.39 -17.24 4.94
C PRO A 77 14.34 -17.36 6.14
N SER A 78 14.77 -18.58 6.47
CA SER A 78 15.68 -18.82 7.61
C SER A 78 17.07 -18.19 7.42
N LYS A 79 17.47 -17.92 6.18
CA LYS A 79 18.67 -17.14 5.84
C LYS A 79 18.23 -15.95 4.99
N ILE A 80 18.49 -14.73 5.49
CA ILE A 80 18.21 -13.49 4.79
C ILE A 80 19.50 -13.03 4.11
N GLU A 81 19.50 -12.98 2.77
CA GLU A 81 20.63 -12.50 1.96
C GLU A 81 20.56 -10.98 1.74
N TYR A 82 19.36 -10.41 1.73
CA TYR A 82 19.12 -8.98 1.51
C TYR A 82 18.36 -8.37 2.69
N THR A 83 18.94 -7.36 3.34
CA THR A 83 18.40 -6.74 4.56
C THR A 83 17.73 -5.39 4.34
N ASP A 84 17.88 -4.82 3.14
CA ASP A 84 17.33 -3.53 2.71
C ASP A 84 16.39 -3.66 1.50
N THR A 85 16.08 -4.91 1.12
CA THR A 85 15.29 -5.24 -0.07
C THR A 85 14.25 -6.29 0.28
N ALA A 86 13.01 -6.06 -0.15
CA ALA A 86 11.91 -7.00 -0.04
C ALA A 86 11.15 -7.08 -1.37
N PHE A 87 10.45 -8.19 -1.58
CA PHE A 87 9.52 -8.34 -2.69
C PHE A 87 8.08 -8.26 -2.18
N LEU A 88 7.20 -7.51 -2.85
CA LEU A 88 5.78 -7.43 -2.50
C LEU A 88 4.93 -7.79 -3.72
N TRP A 89 4.07 -8.80 -3.54
CA TRP A 89 3.02 -9.12 -4.50
C TRP A 89 1.70 -8.50 -4.06
N ILE A 90 1.00 -7.86 -5.00
CA ILE A 90 -0.38 -7.39 -4.80
C ILE A 90 -1.30 -8.52 -5.25
N GLY A 91 -1.90 -9.20 -4.29
CA GLY A 91 -2.85 -10.28 -4.49
C GLY A 91 -4.28 -9.79 -4.76
N ASP A 92 -5.17 -10.75 -4.94
CA ASP A 92 -6.56 -10.51 -5.33
C ASP A 92 -7.46 -10.26 -4.10
N HIS A 93 -8.76 -10.55 -4.29
CA HIS A 93 -9.83 -10.56 -3.31
C HIS A 93 -10.31 -9.18 -2.82
N SER A 94 -11.51 -9.20 -2.24
CA SER A 94 -12.18 -8.04 -1.66
C SER A 94 -12.12 -8.06 -0.13
N SER A 95 -12.61 -6.98 0.50
CA SER A 95 -12.76 -6.91 1.96
C SER A 95 -13.76 -7.90 2.54
N THR A 96 -14.49 -8.64 1.70
CA THR A 96 -15.52 -9.61 2.09
C THR A 96 -15.07 -11.06 1.97
N TYR A 97 -13.84 -11.29 1.51
CA TYR A 97 -13.26 -12.62 1.38
C TYR A 97 -12.41 -12.96 2.62
N ASP A 98 -12.48 -14.21 3.07
CA ASP A 98 -11.68 -14.71 4.18
C ASP A 98 -10.38 -15.31 3.67
N ILE A 99 -9.27 -14.60 3.89
CA ILE A 99 -7.95 -14.96 3.36
C ILE A 99 -7.28 -15.93 4.31
N THR A 100 -6.83 -17.06 3.77
CA THR A 100 -6.22 -18.14 4.55
C THR A 100 -4.73 -18.33 4.21
N MET A 101 -4.06 -19.24 4.90
CA MET A 101 -2.67 -19.62 4.59
C MET A 101 -2.55 -20.42 3.28
N GLU A 102 -3.66 -20.91 2.73
CA GLU A 102 -3.66 -21.80 1.56
C GLU A 102 -3.60 -21.04 0.23
N GLU A 103 -3.67 -19.70 0.26
CA GLU A 103 -3.66 -18.87 -0.95
C GLU A 103 -2.44 -19.14 -1.85
N GLN A 104 -2.68 -19.27 -3.15
CA GLN A 104 -1.66 -19.59 -4.14
C GLN A 104 -0.50 -18.57 -4.17
N PHE A 105 -0.80 -17.28 -4.01
CA PHE A 105 0.24 -16.25 -3.98
C PHE A 105 1.15 -16.36 -2.75
N ILE A 106 0.64 -16.81 -1.60
CA ILE A 106 1.47 -17.07 -0.41
C ILE A 106 2.45 -18.20 -0.70
N GLN A 107 1.99 -19.28 -1.32
CA GLN A 107 2.85 -20.41 -1.69
C GLN A 107 3.94 -19.98 -2.70
N THR A 108 3.55 -19.17 -3.70
CA THR A 108 4.46 -18.66 -4.73
C THR A 108 5.51 -17.73 -4.13
N MET A 109 5.11 -16.79 -3.26
CA MET A 109 6.04 -15.88 -2.59
C MET A 109 6.91 -16.60 -1.57
N THR A 110 6.43 -17.70 -0.99
CA THR A 110 7.24 -18.55 -0.11
C THR A 110 8.36 -19.25 -0.87
N ALA A 111 8.06 -19.80 -2.06
CA ALA A 111 9.09 -20.38 -2.92
C ALA A 111 10.13 -19.33 -3.36
N LEU A 112 9.68 -18.11 -3.69
CA LEU A 112 10.57 -17.01 -4.04
C LEU A 112 11.46 -16.61 -2.85
N ALA A 113 10.89 -16.46 -1.67
CA ALA A 113 11.63 -16.08 -0.45
C ALA A 113 12.72 -17.11 -0.12
N VAL A 114 12.37 -18.40 -0.11
CA VAL A 114 13.30 -19.48 0.21
C VAL A 114 14.41 -19.61 -0.84
N SER A 115 14.08 -19.49 -2.12
CA SER A 115 15.06 -19.65 -3.20
C SER A 115 16.05 -18.48 -3.31
N THR A 116 15.64 -17.27 -2.90
CA THR A 116 16.45 -16.05 -3.03
C THR A 116 17.05 -15.56 -1.73
N GLY A 117 16.54 -16.00 -0.57
CA GLY A 117 16.88 -15.42 0.73
C GLY A 117 16.34 -14.00 0.93
N THR A 118 15.27 -13.63 0.22
CA THR A 118 14.63 -12.30 0.32
C THR A 118 13.33 -12.40 1.12
N VAL A 119 13.06 -11.44 2.00
CA VAL A 119 11.74 -11.33 2.63
C VAL A 119 10.70 -11.01 1.55
N CYS A 120 9.63 -11.80 1.49
CA CYS A 120 8.56 -11.62 0.50
C CYS A 120 7.22 -11.41 1.19
N GLY A 121 6.46 -10.43 0.73
CA GLY A 121 5.11 -10.13 1.17
C GLY A 121 4.06 -10.42 0.10
N VAL A 122 2.85 -10.76 0.54
CA VAL A 122 1.63 -10.67 -0.27
C VAL A 122 0.65 -9.79 0.48
N ILE A 123 0.19 -8.72 -0.15
CA ILE A 123 -0.93 -7.91 0.34
C ILE A 123 -2.17 -8.18 -0.49
N TYR A 124 -3.30 -8.35 0.17
CA TYR A 124 -4.58 -8.57 -0.50
C TYR A 124 -5.52 -7.38 -0.31
N GLN A 125 -6.66 -7.42 -0.99
CA GLN A 125 -7.75 -6.46 -0.78
C GLN A 125 -7.36 -5.04 -1.21
N VAL A 126 -6.66 -4.94 -2.35
CA VAL A 126 -6.25 -3.68 -2.98
C VAL A 126 -6.84 -3.64 -4.39
N PRO A 127 -7.88 -2.82 -4.64
CA PRO A 127 -8.48 -1.82 -3.75
C PRO A 127 -9.32 -2.43 -2.60
N PHE A 128 -9.52 -1.67 -1.53
CA PHE A 128 -10.38 -2.09 -0.42
C PHE A 128 -11.85 -1.94 -0.82
N GLN A 129 -12.45 -3.05 -1.25
CA GLN A 129 -13.74 -3.06 -1.94
C GLN A 129 -14.69 -4.12 -1.37
N PRO A 130 -16.01 -4.03 -1.59
CA PRO A 130 -16.72 -2.99 -2.35
C PRO A 130 -16.83 -1.65 -1.61
N ILE A 131 -17.11 -0.58 -2.36
CA ILE A 131 -17.33 0.77 -1.81
C ILE A 131 -18.65 1.34 -2.34
N VAL A 132 -19.45 1.90 -1.43
CA VAL A 132 -20.62 2.73 -1.78
C VAL A 132 -20.29 4.19 -1.47
N PHE A 133 -20.49 5.07 -2.45
CA PHE A 133 -20.37 6.51 -2.28
C PHE A 133 -21.73 7.10 -1.88
N LYS A 134 -21.75 7.94 -0.84
CA LYS A 134 -22.99 8.47 -0.24
C LYS A 134 -23.78 9.38 -1.19
N ASP A 135 -23.10 9.99 -2.14
CA ASP A 135 -23.69 10.88 -3.14
C ASP A 135 -23.92 10.20 -4.50
N ASP A 136 -23.71 8.88 -4.58
CA ASP A 136 -24.12 8.10 -5.75
C ASP A 136 -25.65 7.95 -5.71
N PRO A 137 -26.40 8.56 -6.65
CA PRO A 137 -27.86 8.48 -6.65
C PRO A 137 -28.38 7.05 -6.79
N ASP A 138 -27.58 6.16 -7.41
CA ASP A 138 -27.92 4.74 -7.55
C ASP A 138 -27.46 3.91 -6.35
N SER A 139 -26.74 4.50 -5.38
CA SER A 139 -26.14 3.82 -4.22
C SER A 139 -25.39 2.54 -4.60
N LYS A 140 -24.69 2.56 -5.75
CA LYS A 140 -24.02 1.39 -6.31
C LYS A 140 -22.88 0.92 -5.41
N SER A 141 -22.87 -0.38 -5.14
CA SER A 141 -21.73 -1.08 -4.55
C SER A 141 -20.68 -1.31 -5.63
N ARG A 142 -19.64 -0.50 -5.65
CA ARG A 142 -18.62 -0.47 -6.71
C ARG A 142 -17.42 -1.33 -6.33
N VAL A 143 -16.83 -1.96 -7.34
CA VAL A 143 -15.61 -2.78 -7.26
C VAL A 143 -14.68 -2.40 -8.41
N GLU A 144 -13.38 -2.60 -8.22
CA GLU A 144 -12.32 -2.49 -9.23
C GLU A 144 -12.40 -1.19 -10.04
N ASP A 145 -12.35 -1.32 -11.36
CA ASP A 145 -12.42 -0.24 -12.33
C ASP A 145 -13.67 0.62 -12.17
N ALA A 146 -14.77 0.11 -11.61
CA ALA A 146 -15.96 0.91 -11.38
C ALA A 146 -15.74 1.97 -10.29
N ILE A 147 -14.91 1.68 -9.28
CA ILE A 147 -14.50 2.66 -8.26
C ILE A 147 -13.54 3.67 -8.91
N ILE A 148 -12.59 3.19 -9.72
CA ILE A 148 -11.64 4.05 -10.44
C ILE A 148 -12.37 5.03 -11.35
N ALA A 149 -13.30 4.54 -12.19
CA ALA A 149 -14.06 5.36 -13.11
C ALA A 149 -14.94 6.37 -12.36
N TRP A 150 -15.57 5.95 -11.26
CA TRP A 150 -16.36 6.85 -10.42
C TRP A 150 -15.50 7.99 -9.85
N THR A 151 -14.38 7.66 -9.22
CA THR A 151 -13.50 8.67 -8.62
C THR A 151 -12.90 9.64 -9.64
N TRP A 152 -12.55 9.16 -10.85
CA TRP A 152 -12.15 10.04 -11.96
C TRP A 152 -13.28 10.94 -12.43
N ARG A 153 -14.51 10.43 -12.59
CA ARG A 153 -15.66 11.27 -12.92
C ARG A 153 -15.83 12.38 -11.88
N LYS A 154 -15.78 12.05 -10.58
CA LYS A 154 -15.91 13.04 -9.50
C LYS A 154 -14.81 14.11 -9.56
N PHE A 155 -13.58 13.69 -9.85
CA PHE A 155 -12.44 14.60 -10.03
C PHE A 155 -12.64 15.52 -11.24
N LEU A 156 -13.05 14.99 -12.39
CA LEU A 156 -13.27 15.78 -13.61
C LEU A 156 -14.48 16.72 -13.51
N ASP A 157 -15.55 16.30 -12.84
CA ASP A 157 -16.78 17.09 -12.74
C ASP A 157 -16.55 18.34 -11.87
N ASN A 158 -15.87 18.23 -10.72
CA ASN A 158 -15.80 19.32 -9.73
C ASN A 158 -14.52 19.35 -8.87
N GLY A 159 -13.51 18.53 -9.16
CA GLY A 159 -12.39 18.28 -8.25
C GLY A 159 -11.09 18.99 -8.62
N THR A 160 -10.57 19.81 -7.71
CA THR A 160 -9.14 20.15 -7.65
C THR A 160 -8.38 19.31 -6.62
N ASN A 161 -9.08 18.64 -5.70
CA ASN A 161 -8.47 17.78 -4.69
C ASN A 161 -8.21 16.36 -5.26
N PRO A 162 -6.95 15.96 -5.49
CA PRO A 162 -6.62 14.64 -6.04
C PRO A 162 -6.90 13.48 -5.08
N GLU A 163 -7.10 13.71 -3.78
CA GLU A 163 -7.36 12.65 -2.80
C GLU A 163 -8.63 11.83 -3.07
N ILE A 164 -9.56 12.35 -3.87
CA ILE A 164 -10.73 11.59 -4.33
C ILE A 164 -10.34 10.43 -5.25
N LEU A 165 -9.18 10.48 -5.92
CA LEU A 165 -8.74 9.47 -6.87
C LEU A 165 -8.28 8.20 -6.14
N LEU A 166 -8.94 7.07 -6.43
CA LEU A 166 -8.69 5.78 -5.78
C LEU A 166 -7.22 5.31 -5.86
N ARG A 167 -6.47 5.75 -6.88
CA ARG A 167 -5.06 5.34 -7.03
C ARG A 167 -4.17 5.82 -5.89
N LEU A 168 -4.48 6.96 -5.25
CA LEU A 168 -3.70 7.47 -4.12
C LEU A 168 -3.71 6.52 -2.91
N PRO A 169 -4.87 6.14 -2.34
CA PRO A 169 -4.92 5.16 -1.25
C PRO A 169 -4.43 3.78 -1.67
N MET A 170 -4.65 3.35 -2.93
CA MET A 170 -4.09 2.09 -3.45
C MET A 170 -2.56 2.11 -3.46
N THR A 171 -1.91 3.22 -3.80
CA THR A 171 -0.44 3.30 -3.75
C THR A 171 0.05 3.36 -2.31
N LYS A 172 -0.60 4.16 -1.46
CA LYS A 172 -0.21 4.30 -0.05
C LYS A 172 -0.25 2.97 0.69
N VAL A 173 -1.22 2.10 0.41
CA VAL A 173 -1.31 0.78 1.05
C VAL A 173 -0.05 -0.07 0.83
N ASN A 174 0.52 -0.03 -0.38
CA ASN A 174 1.67 -0.84 -0.74
C ASN A 174 2.93 -0.32 -0.03
N LEU A 175 3.09 1.00 0.05
CA LEU A 175 4.15 1.63 0.85
C LEU A 175 4.04 1.24 2.32
N LYS A 176 2.83 1.28 2.88
CA LYS A 176 2.59 0.86 4.28
C LYS A 176 2.84 -0.62 4.51
N CYS A 177 2.63 -1.47 3.50
CA CYS A 177 2.97 -2.88 3.56
C CYS A 177 4.48 -3.11 3.55
N PHE A 178 5.24 -2.37 2.73
CA PHE A 178 6.71 -2.46 2.73
C PHE A 178 7.33 -2.13 4.09
N ASN A 179 6.72 -1.23 4.87
CA ASN A 179 7.18 -0.94 6.24
C ASN A 179 7.06 -2.13 7.22
N LEU A 180 6.32 -3.18 6.85
CA LEU A 180 6.19 -4.41 7.63
C LEU A 180 7.20 -5.50 7.25
N LEU A 181 7.86 -5.37 6.10
CA LEU A 181 8.81 -6.33 5.54
C LEU A 181 10.24 -5.98 5.94
#